data_AF-A0A661M327-F1
#
_entry.id   AF-A0A661M327-F1
#
_cell.length_a   1.000
_cell.length_b   1.000
_cell.length_c   1.000
_cell.angle_alpha   90.00
_cell.angle_beta   90.00
_cell.angle_gamma   90.00
#
_symmetry.space_group_name_H-M   'P 1'
#
loop_
_entity.id
_entity.type
_entity.pdbx_description
1 polymer ?
#
loop_
_entity_poly.entity_id
_entity_poly.type
_entity_poly.pdbx_seq_one_letter_code
_entity_poly.pdbx_strand_id
1 'polypeptide(L)'
;MGVDAFIALLIGKTYDKIGLISLIIIPVLTFPIPFLAFSYSYSLALISMMFWGAVMGIHETIMRAAIADLIQIERRGFAYGVFNTIYGGAWFLGSTLMGFLYDFSISYLIIFVVLMEIISIPAFMMARSET
;
A
#
# COMPACT_ATOMS: atom_id res chain seq x y z
N MET A 1 -1.02 14.75 -2.72
CA MET A 1 0.39 15.10 -2.42
C MET A 1 0.58 15.77 -1.05
N GLY A 2 -0.32 16.65 -0.57
CA GLY A 2 -0.16 17.23 0.79
C GLY A 2 -0.43 16.26 1.96
N VAL A 3 -1.46 15.42 1.85
CA VAL A 3 -1.80 14.41 2.87
C VAL A 3 -0.70 13.37 3.03
N ASP A 4 -0.16 12.92 1.91
CA ASP A 4 0.99 12.00 1.82
C ASP A 4 2.19 12.54 2.63
N ALA A 5 2.64 13.77 2.35
CA ALA A 5 3.77 14.36 3.07
C ALA A 5 3.57 14.45 4.60
N PHE A 6 2.33 14.73 5.05
CA PHE A 6 2.01 14.76 6.47
C PHE A 6 2.03 13.36 7.10
N ILE A 7 1.45 12.38 6.42
CA ILE A 7 1.41 10.99 6.87
C ILE A 7 2.81 10.36 6.86
N ALA A 8 3.64 10.68 5.87
CA ALA A 8 5.03 10.24 5.75
C ALA A 8 5.87 10.60 6.99
N LEU A 9 5.70 11.81 7.52
CA LEU A 9 6.39 12.25 8.75
C LEU A 9 5.93 11.48 10.00
N LEU A 10 4.62 11.22 10.10
CA LEU A 10 4.04 10.51 11.23
C LEU A 10 4.43 9.03 11.21
N ILE A 11 4.36 8.42 10.02
CA ILE A 11 4.63 7.00 9.85
C ILE A 11 6.12 6.69 9.91
N GLY A 12 7.00 7.58 9.44
CA GLY A 12 8.46 7.41 9.60
C GLY A 12 8.85 7.26 11.07
N LYS A 13 8.34 8.14 11.95
CA LYS A 13 8.53 8.02 13.41
C LYS A 13 7.94 6.74 14.01
N THR A 14 6.89 6.22 13.40
CA THR A 14 6.24 4.99 13.84
C THR A 14 7.08 3.78 13.40
N TYR A 15 7.56 3.77 12.17
CA TYR A 15 8.48 2.79 11.62
C TYR A 15 9.75 2.68 12.46
N ASP A 16 10.34 3.80 12.90
CA ASP A 16 11.52 3.78 13.78
C ASP A 16 11.28 3.04 15.12
N LYS A 17 10.02 2.91 15.56
CA LYS A 17 9.65 2.26 16.83
C LYS A 17 9.20 0.82 16.68
N ILE A 18 8.45 0.50 15.62
CA ILE A 18 7.81 -0.82 15.43
C ILE A 18 8.27 -1.54 14.15
N GLY A 19 9.20 -0.94 13.40
CA GLY A 19 9.76 -1.47 12.17
C GLY A 19 8.69 -1.79 11.12
N LEU A 20 8.90 -2.91 10.42
CA LEU A 20 8.02 -3.43 9.35
C LEU A 20 6.57 -3.68 9.80
N ILE A 21 6.29 -3.80 11.10
CA ILE A 21 4.94 -3.98 11.64
C ILE A 21 4.02 -2.82 11.24
N SER A 22 4.59 -1.62 11.05
CA SER A 22 3.84 -0.44 10.59
C SER A 22 3.19 -0.62 9.21
N LEU A 23 3.62 -1.60 8.40
CA LEU A 23 2.97 -1.92 7.12
C LEU A 23 1.56 -2.51 7.28
N ILE A 24 1.21 -3.08 8.44
CA ILE A 24 -0.15 -3.63 8.69
C ILE A 24 -1.22 -2.53 8.65
N ILE A 25 -0.84 -1.27 8.86
CA ILE A 25 -1.76 -0.13 8.72
C ILE A 25 -2.24 0.06 7.28
N ILE A 26 -1.43 -0.33 6.28
CA ILE A 26 -1.77 -0.19 4.86
C ILE A 26 -3.10 -0.88 4.54
N PRO A 27 -3.27 -2.21 4.76
CA PRO A 27 -4.51 -2.87 4.41
C PRO A 27 -5.71 -2.37 5.18
N VAL A 28 -5.52 -1.93 6.42
CA VAL A 28 -6.57 -1.33 7.23
C VAL A 28 -7.07 -0.01 6.62
N LEU A 29 -6.15 0.82 6.12
CA LEU A 29 -6.49 2.08 5.46
C LEU A 29 -7.01 1.90 4.03
N THR A 30 -6.59 0.84 3.33
CA THR A 30 -7.04 0.55 1.96
C THR A 30 -8.43 -0.07 1.93
N PHE A 31 -8.79 -0.91 2.93
CA PHE A 31 -10.09 -1.58 3.01
C PHE A 31 -11.33 -0.68 2.76
N PRO A 32 -11.47 0.52 3.36
CA PRO A 32 -12.63 1.38 3.12
C PRO A 32 -12.62 2.06 1.75
N ILE A 33 -11.48 2.12 1.04
CA ILE A 33 -11.32 2.92 -0.18
C ILE A 33 -12.31 2.52 -1.29
N PRO A 34 -12.50 1.24 -1.66
CA PRO A 34 -13.41 0.87 -2.74
C PRO A 34 -14.86 1.27 -2.45
N PHE A 35 -15.30 1.11 -1.21
CA PHE A 35 -16.67 1.47 -0.80
C PHE A 35 -16.91 2.97 -0.83
N LEU A 36 -15.91 3.76 -0.44
CA LEU A 36 -15.98 5.22 -0.43
C LEU A 36 -15.83 5.81 -1.84
N ALA A 37 -14.89 5.29 -2.62
CA ALA A 37 -14.52 5.80 -3.94
C ALA A 37 -15.62 5.56 -4.98
N PHE A 38 -16.29 4.40 -4.95
CA PHE A 38 -17.38 4.08 -5.88
C PHE A 38 -18.77 4.45 -5.36
N SER A 39 -18.83 5.30 -4.33
CA SER A 39 -20.10 5.86 -3.85
C SER A 39 -20.56 7.03 -4.74
N TYR A 40 -21.87 7.28 -4.81
CA TYR A 40 -22.44 8.38 -5.59
C TYR A 40 -22.26 9.78 -4.95
N SER A 41 -21.48 9.90 -3.87
CA SER A 41 -21.31 11.15 -3.12
C SER A 41 -19.92 11.73 -3.31
N TYR A 42 -19.87 12.99 -3.76
CA TYR A 42 -18.63 13.75 -3.89
C TYR A 42 -17.82 13.82 -2.58
N SER A 43 -18.50 13.97 -1.43
CA SER A 43 -17.83 14.05 -0.14
C SER A 43 -17.14 12.74 0.25
N LEU A 44 -17.75 11.60 -0.07
CA LEU A 44 -17.17 10.28 0.21
C LEU A 44 -15.97 10.00 -0.71
N ALA A 45 -16.02 10.45 -1.97
CA ALA A 45 -14.88 10.38 -2.89
C ALA A 45 -13.69 11.25 -2.44
N LEU A 46 -13.94 12.42 -1.83
CA LEU A 46 -12.87 13.21 -1.22
C LEU A 46 -12.21 12.46 -0.06
N ILE A 47 -13.01 11.81 0.78
CA ILE A 47 -12.50 11.01 1.90
C ILE A 47 -11.67 9.84 1.38
N SER A 48 -12.13 9.11 0.34
CA SER A 48 -11.35 8.00 -0.23
C SER A 48 -9.99 8.46 -0.77
N MET A 49 -9.90 9.64 -1.37
CA MET A 49 -8.63 10.22 -1.81
C MET A 49 -7.69 10.55 -0.64
N MET A 50 -8.23 10.97 0.52
CA MET A 50 -7.40 11.18 1.72
C MET A 50 -6.81 9.85 2.22
N PHE A 51 -7.63 8.79 2.29
CA PHE A 51 -7.16 7.44 2.63
C PHE A 51 -6.11 6.94 1.64
N TRP A 52 -6.33 7.12 0.34
CA TRP A 52 -5.37 6.74 -0.69
C TRP A 52 -4.04 7.48 -0.55
N GLY A 53 -4.09 8.80 -0.31
CA GLY A 53 -2.90 9.60 -0.06
C GLY A 53 -2.12 9.16 1.18
N ALA A 54 -2.83 8.74 2.24
CA ALA A 54 -2.20 8.18 3.43
C ALA A 54 -1.51 6.84 3.11
N VAL A 55 -2.21 5.93 2.43
CA VAL A 55 -1.66 4.63 2.00
C VAL A 55 -0.38 4.81 1.17
N MET A 56 -0.38 5.74 0.21
CA MET A 56 0.79 6.01 -0.63
C MET A 56 1.96 6.56 0.18
N GLY A 57 1.73 7.49 1.12
CA GLY A 57 2.83 8.02 1.94
C GLY A 57 3.46 6.98 2.85
N ILE A 58 2.68 6.00 3.28
CA ILE A 58 3.17 4.85 4.04
C ILE A 58 4.01 3.93 3.15
N HIS A 59 3.50 3.55 1.98
CA HIS A 59 4.24 2.73 1.01
C HIS A 59 5.56 3.38 0.62
N GLU A 60 5.53 4.65 0.25
CA GLU A 60 6.72 5.35 -0.20
C GLU A 60 7.78 5.48 0.90
N THR A 61 7.37 5.84 2.12
CA THR A 61 8.31 6.08 3.23
C THR A 61 8.90 4.78 3.77
N ILE A 62 8.05 3.80 4.09
CA ILE A 62 8.49 2.57 4.74
C ILE A 62 9.29 1.69 3.79
N MET A 63 8.87 1.53 2.53
CA MET A 63 9.55 0.61 1.63
C MET A 63 10.98 1.07 1.32
N ARG A 64 11.23 2.39 1.28
CA ARG A 64 12.59 2.95 1.15
C ARG A 64 13.42 2.71 2.42
N ALA A 65 12.85 2.95 3.60
CA ALA A 65 13.55 2.71 4.86
C ALA A 65 13.90 1.21 5.05
N ALA A 66 12.95 0.32 4.78
CA ALA A 66 13.13 -1.12 4.94
C ALA A 66 14.27 -1.70 4.09
N ILE A 67 14.38 -1.29 2.82
CA ILE A 67 15.47 -1.76 1.96
C ILE A 67 16.82 -1.26 2.46
N ALA A 68 16.88 -0.01 2.96
CA ALA A 68 18.10 0.54 3.52
C ALA A 68 18.54 -0.22 4.78
N ASP A 69 17.60 -0.61 5.65
CA ASP A 69 17.90 -1.30 6.90
C ASP A 69 18.28 -2.77 6.71
N LEU A 70 17.66 -3.45 5.72
CA LEU A 70 17.88 -4.88 5.48
C LEU A 70 19.15 -5.19 4.67
N ILE A 71 19.63 -4.24 3.86
CA ILE A 71 20.68 -4.49 2.85
C ILE A 71 21.94 -3.66 3.11
N GLN A 72 23.09 -4.35 3.07
CA GLN A 72 24.42 -3.73 3.09
C GLN A 72 24.57 -2.65 2.01
N ILE A 73 25.28 -1.57 2.33
CA ILE A 73 25.27 -0.35 1.51
C ILE A 73 25.75 -0.57 0.07
N GLU A 74 26.67 -1.53 -0.14
CA GLU A 74 27.24 -1.88 -1.44
C GLU A 74 26.23 -2.56 -2.37
N ARG A 75 25.18 -3.20 -1.81
CA ARG A 75 24.18 -3.96 -2.56
C ARG A 75 22.82 -3.27 -2.64
N ARG A 76 22.64 -2.11 -1.99
CA ARG A 76 21.37 -1.38 -1.95
C ARG A 76 20.85 -1.03 -3.34
N GLY A 77 21.73 -0.59 -4.25
CA GLY A 77 21.34 -0.24 -5.62
C GLY A 77 20.67 -1.40 -6.38
N PHE A 78 21.23 -2.61 -6.26
CA PHE A 78 20.64 -3.81 -6.83
C PHE A 78 19.32 -4.19 -6.16
N ALA A 79 19.26 -4.15 -4.82
CA ALA A 79 18.05 -4.46 -4.07
C ALA A 79 16.89 -3.51 -4.41
N TYR A 80 17.15 -2.20 -4.53
CA TYR A 80 16.17 -1.23 -5.01
C TYR A 80 15.71 -1.52 -6.44
N GLY A 81 16.60 -1.95 -7.34
CA GLY A 81 16.25 -2.32 -8.70
C GLY A 81 15.29 -3.51 -8.76
N VAL A 82 15.62 -4.60 -8.04
CA VAL A 82 14.76 -5.79 -7.93
C VAL A 82 13.41 -5.42 -7.31
N PHE A 83 13.43 -4.68 -6.21
CA PHE A 83 12.20 -4.25 -5.53
C PHE A 83 11.28 -3.45 -6.47
N ASN A 84 11.80 -2.41 -7.12
CA ASN A 84 11.00 -1.57 -8.02
C ASN A 84 10.47 -2.36 -9.23
N THR A 85 11.22 -3.35 -9.71
CA THR A 85 10.78 -4.21 -10.83
C THR A 85 9.58 -5.06 -10.42
N ILE A 86 9.67 -5.73 -9.26
CA ILE A 86 8.59 -6.56 -8.74
C ILE A 86 7.39 -5.69 -8.37
N TYR A 87 7.61 -4.59 -7.65
CA TYR A 87 6.58 -3.65 -7.23
C TYR A 87 5.84 -3.05 -8.43
N GLY A 88 6.59 -2.56 -9.43
CA GLY A 88 6.01 -2.02 -10.66
C GLY A 88 5.25 -3.07 -11.45
N GLY A 89 5.77 -4.30 -11.54
CA GLY A 89 5.07 -5.42 -12.19
C GLY A 89 3.77 -5.79 -11.48
N ALA A 90 3.78 -5.87 -10.15
CA ALA A 90 2.60 -6.12 -9.33
C ALA A 90 1.57 -4.99 -9.49
N TRP A 91 2.02 -3.74 -9.47
CA TRP A 91 1.17 -2.56 -9.68
C TRP A 91 0.51 -2.59 -11.06
N PHE A 92 1.27 -2.91 -12.10
CA PHE A 92 0.78 -3.01 -13.48
C PHE A 92 -0.28 -4.11 -13.63
N LEU A 93 0.02 -5.32 -13.15
CA LEU A 93 -0.91 -6.46 -13.22
C LEU A 93 -2.17 -6.20 -12.39
N GLY A 94 -2.02 -5.69 -11.17
CA GLY A 94 -3.13 -5.34 -10.29
C GLY A 94 -4.02 -4.27 -10.91
N SER A 95 -3.44 -3.19 -11.42
CA SER A 95 -4.20 -2.10 -12.06
C SER A 95 -4.90 -2.56 -13.34
N THR A 96 -4.24 -3.39 -14.15
CA THR A 96 -4.83 -3.94 -15.37
C THR A 96 -6.04 -4.82 -15.04
N LEU A 97 -5.91 -5.69 -14.05
CA LEU A 97 -7.00 -6.54 -13.59
C LEU A 97 -8.14 -5.71 -12.99
N MET A 98 -7.84 -4.69 -12.17
CA MET A 98 -8.84 -3.78 -11.62
C MET A 98 -9.57 -3.02 -12.73
N GLY A 99 -8.87 -2.55 -13.76
CA GLY A 99 -9.47 -1.90 -14.93
C GLY A 99 -10.42 -2.83 -15.68
N PHE A 100 -10.00 -4.07 -15.93
CA PHE A 100 -10.87 -5.08 -16.57
C PHE A 100 -12.12 -5.39 -15.72
N LEU A 101 -11.96 -5.54 -14.40
CA LEU A 101 -13.07 -5.78 -13.48
C LEU A 101 -14.02 -4.58 -13.40
N TYR A 102 -13.50 -3.36 -13.53
CA TYR A 102 -14.30 -2.14 -13.56
C TYR A 102 -15.29 -2.14 -14.73
N ASP A 103 -14.84 -2.54 -15.93
CA ASP A 103 -15.71 -2.63 -17.12
C ASP A 103 -16.78 -3.71 -16.98
N PHE A 104 -16.49 -4.78 -16.23
CA PHE A 104 -17.45 -5.88 -16.03
C PHE A 104 -18.49 -5.54 -14.95
N SER A 105 -18.05 -5.19 -13.73
CA SER A 105 -18.90 -4.62 -12.69
C SER A 105 -18.08 -4.20 -11.47
N ILE A 106 -18.45 -3.04 -10.93
CA ILE A 106 -17.87 -2.45 -9.71
C ILE A 106 -17.93 -3.42 -8.52
N SER A 107 -18.96 -4.27 -8.42
CA SER A 107 -19.06 -5.24 -7.32
C SER A 107 -17.92 -6.27 -7.34
N TYR A 108 -17.51 -6.75 -8.52
CA TYR A 108 -16.39 -7.69 -8.62
C TYR A 108 -15.06 -7.01 -8.29
N LEU A 109 -14.89 -5.74 -8.67
CA LEU A 109 -13.73 -4.95 -8.29
C LEU A 109 -13.64 -4.82 -6.77
N ILE A 110 -14.74 -4.46 -6.10
CA ILE A 110 -14.77 -4.34 -4.63
C ILE A 110 -14.42 -5.67 -3.97
N ILE A 111 -15.02 -6.78 -4.43
CA ILE A 111 -14.71 -8.13 -3.91
C ILE A 111 -13.22 -8.45 -4.09
N PHE A 112 -12.67 -8.17 -5.28
CA PHE A 112 -11.27 -8.41 -5.57
C PHE A 112 -10.34 -7.63 -4.63
N VAL A 113 -10.58 -6.33 -4.43
CA VAL A 113 -9.78 -5.52 -3.50
C VAL A 113 -9.88 -6.08 -2.09
N VAL A 114 -11.09 -6.33 -1.60
CA VAL A 114 -11.31 -6.86 -0.24
C VAL A 114 -10.58 -8.19 -0.04
N LEU A 115 -10.62 -9.10 -1.02
CA LEU A 115 -9.90 -10.37 -0.94
C LEU A 115 -8.38 -10.17 -0.91
N MET A 116 -7.85 -9.29 -1.76
CA MET A 116 -6.41 -8.99 -1.79
C MET A 116 -5.95 -8.35 -0.47
N GLU A 117 -6.74 -7.45 0.11
CA GLU A 117 -6.45 -6.87 1.43
C GLU A 117 -6.44 -7.94 2.53
N ILE A 118 -7.42 -8.85 2.54
CA ILE A 118 -7.46 -9.95 3.51
C ILE A 118 -6.25 -10.88 3.36
N ILE A 119 -5.82 -11.16 2.13
CA ILE A 119 -4.64 -12.00 1.84
C ILE A 119 -3.33 -11.28 2.24
N SER A 120 -3.30 -9.95 2.14
CA SER A 120 -2.10 -9.16 2.48
C SER A 120 -1.77 -9.22 3.98
N ILE A 121 -2.78 -9.28 4.86
CA ILE A 121 -2.61 -9.29 6.31
C ILE A 121 -1.73 -10.48 6.77
N PRO A 122 -2.05 -11.75 6.45
CA PRO A 122 -1.21 -12.87 6.83
C PRO A 122 0.17 -12.83 6.15
N ALA A 123 0.28 -12.31 4.92
CA ALA A 123 1.57 -12.14 4.26
C ALA A 123 2.49 -11.17 5.03
N PHE A 124 1.96 -10.04 5.49
CA PHE A 124 2.72 -9.11 6.34
C PHE A 124 3.03 -9.69 7.72
N MET A 125 2.12 -10.47 8.30
CA MET A 125 2.39 -11.17 9.57
C MET A 125 3.50 -12.22 9.44
N MET A 126 3.56 -12.92 8.30
CA MET A 126 4.62 -13.90 8.03
C MET A 126 5.97 -13.21 7.81
N ALA A 127 6.01 -12.12 7.05
CA ALA A 127 7.22 -11.32 6.86
C ALA A 127 7.80 -10.80 8.20
N ARG A 128 6.93 -10.48 9.18
CA ARG A 128 7.36 -10.14 10.54
C ARG A 128 8.06 -11.31 11.24
N SER A 129 7.61 -12.56 11.05
CA SER A 129 8.15 -13.71 11.78
C SER A 129 9.60 -14.08 11.37
N GLU A 130 10.04 -13.60 10.22
CA GLU A 130 11.39 -13.85 9.67
C GLU A 130 12.40 -12.74 9.98
N THR A 131 11.97 -11.64 10.62
CA THR A 131 12.81 -10.50 11.05
C THR A 131 12.88 -10.39 12.56
#